data_AF-A0AA37LT58-F1
#
_entry.id   AF-A0AA37LT58-F1
#
_cell.length_a   1.000
_cell.length_b   1.000
_cell.length_c   1.000
_cell.angle_alpha   90.00
_cell.angle_beta   90.00
_cell.angle_gamma   90.00
#
_symmetry.space_group_name_H-M   'P 1'
#
loop_
_entity.id
_entity.type
_entity.pdbx_description
1 polymer ?
#
loop_
_entity_poly.entity_id
_entity_poly.type
_entity_poly.pdbx_seq_one_letter_code
_entity_poly.pdbx_strand_id
1 'polypeptide(L)'
;MLYGAVPVNVDISRTPTVFSLGLGPLFARQVWIHQGEDDDANASYALHEAVTRDPSAPGLTHLARAVLGLTTCARWGSNLGPIDAQLYGNLKGLVAEAKLESVFWAEYLGAVAAVMVDLVPAWPKSVEELESTLRFEATQTVDPDKKRASIDLTVHVAPGAAVGIDLEDVKGRLSNVGKKRKDGTRPDKKVTVKIQETK
;
A
#
# COMPACT_ATOMS: atom_id res chain seq x y z
N MET A 1 -13.61 -1.61 1.94
CA MET A 1 -12.64 -1.80 3.04
C MET A 1 -11.30 -1.07 2.84
N LEU A 2 -10.34 -1.54 2.01
CA LEU A 2 -9.04 -0.83 1.80
C LEU A 2 -9.20 0.59 1.26
N TYR A 3 -10.21 0.83 0.42
CA TYR A 3 -10.54 2.17 -0.08
C TYR A 3 -10.86 3.17 1.05
N GLY A 4 -11.26 2.72 2.24
CA GLY A 4 -11.46 3.59 3.42
C GLY A 4 -10.18 4.26 3.93
N ALA A 5 -9.01 3.76 3.52
CA ALA A 5 -7.73 4.42 3.76
C ALA A 5 -7.45 5.56 2.79
N VAL A 6 -8.22 5.71 1.72
CA VAL A 6 -8.15 6.90 0.86
C VAL A 6 -8.88 8.03 1.57
N PRO A 7 -8.25 9.20 1.76
CA PRO A 7 -8.92 10.33 2.39
C PRO A 7 -10.22 10.71 1.70
N VAL A 8 -11.29 10.89 2.48
CA VAL A 8 -12.63 11.22 1.94
C VAL A 8 -12.66 12.50 1.10
N ASN A 9 -11.72 13.41 1.34
CA ASN A 9 -11.58 14.69 0.65
C ASN A 9 -10.55 14.67 -0.49
N VAL A 10 -10.09 13.49 -0.92
CA VAL A 10 -9.14 13.33 -2.03
C VAL A 10 -9.73 12.43 -3.10
N ASP A 11 -9.87 12.97 -4.31
CA ASP A 11 -10.27 12.20 -5.48
C ASP A 11 -9.06 11.53 -6.15
N ILE A 12 -9.00 10.20 -6.06
CA ILE A 12 -7.98 9.38 -6.72
C ILE A 12 -8.49 8.71 -8.02
N SER A 13 -9.72 8.98 -8.46
CA SER A 13 -10.31 8.34 -9.64
C SER A 13 -9.52 8.60 -10.93
N ARG A 14 -8.86 9.76 -11.01
CA ARG A 14 -7.96 10.18 -12.11
C ARG A 14 -6.48 10.01 -11.80
N THR A 15 -6.16 9.30 -10.73
CA THR A 15 -4.78 9.00 -10.33
C THR A 15 -4.56 7.51 -10.51
N PRO A 16 -3.66 7.06 -11.40
CA PRO A 16 -3.32 5.65 -11.54
C PRO A 16 -3.02 4.97 -10.20
N THR A 17 -3.91 4.07 -9.80
CA THR A 17 -3.82 3.27 -8.57
C THR A 17 -4.42 1.90 -8.83
N VAL A 18 -4.26 0.96 -7.89
CA VAL A 18 -4.93 -0.35 -7.98
C VAL A 18 -6.45 -0.24 -8.06
N PHE A 19 -7.05 0.87 -7.59
CA PHE A 19 -8.49 1.11 -7.70
C PHE A 19 -8.89 1.72 -9.04
N SER A 20 -8.29 2.84 -9.44
CA SER A 20 -8.67 3.57 -10.66
C SER A 20 -8.36 2.80 -11.95
N LEU A 21 -7.39 1.89 -11.91
CA LEU A 21 -7.05 1.00 -13.02
C LEU A 21 -7.83 -0.32 -13.00
N GLY A 22 -8.77 -0.52 -12.07
CA GLY A 22 -9.57 -1.74 -11.96
C GLY A 22 -8.79 -2.98 -11.50
N LEU A 23 -7.64 -2.80 -10.85
CA LEU A 23 -6.75 -3.88 -10.41
C LEU A 23 -7.10 -4.44 -9.03
N GLY A 24 -8.14 -3.92 -8.38
CA GLY A 24 -8.56 -4.29 -7.03
C GLY A 24 -8.62 -5.81 -6.78
N PRO A 25 -9.30 -6.61 -7.65
CA PRO A 25 -9.35 -8.06 -7.47
C PRO A 25 -7.98 -8.75 -7.58
N LEU A 26 -7.12 -8.28 -8.50
CA LEU A 26 -5.77 -8.83 -8.66
C LEU A 26 -4.88 -8.51 -7.46
N PHE A 27 -4.96 -7.26 -6.98
CA PHE A 27 -4.24 -6.84 -5.80
C PHE A 27 -4.71 -7.60 -4.57
N ALA A 28 -6.03 -7.68 -4.33
CA ALA A 28 -6.60 -8.41 -3.19
C ALA A 28 -6.09 -9.86 -3.13
N ARG A 29 -6.04 -10.57 -4.27
CA ARG A 29 -5.49 -11.93 -4.34
C ARG A 29 -4.04 -11.99 -3.87
N GLN A 30 -3.22 -10.99 -4.17
CA GLN A 30 -1.80 -10.96 -3.82
C GLN A 30 -1.53 -10.56 -2.37
N VAL A 31 -2.49 -9.97 -1.65
CA VAL A 31 -2.26 -9.45 -0.28
C VAL A 31 -1.86 -10.53 0.73
N TRP A 32 -2.43 -11.73 0.63
CA TRP A 32 -2.17 -12.86 1.54
C TRP A 32 -1.37 -14.01 0.91
N ILE A 33 -1.14 -13.97 -0.40
CA ILE A 33 -0.33 -14.98 -1.09
C ILE A 33 1.12 -14.91 -0.58
N HIS A 34 1.79 -16.04 -0.39
CA HIS A 34 3.15 -16.15 0.16
C HIS A 34 3.32 -15.73 1.63
N GLN A 35 2.23 -15.59 2.39
CA GLN A 35 2.33 -15.46 3.85
C GLN A 35 3.09 -16.66 4.45
N GLY A 36 4.10 -16.35 5.28
CA GLY A 36 5.02 -17.35 5.86
C GLY A 36 6.35 -17.47 5.14
N GLU A 37 6.48 -16.88 3.95
CA GLU A 37 7.77 -16.63 3.30
C GLU A 37 8.39 -15.31 3.81
N ASP A 38 9.67 -15.09 3.50
CA ASP A 38 10.40 -13.87 3.89
C ASP A 38 9.85 -12.63 3.17
N ASP A 39 9.65 -11.53 3.90
CA ASP A 39 9.07 -10.28 3.38
C ASP A 39 9.94 -9.70 2.24
N ASP A 40 11.28 -9.73 2.35
CA ASP A 40 12.18 -9.19 1.33
C ASP A 40 12.12 -10.03 0.04
N ALA A 41 12.08 -11.36 0.18
CA ALA A 41 11.90 -12.29 -0.93
C ALA A 41 10.56 -12.06 -1.66
N ASN A 42 9.48 -11.87 -0.90
CA ASN A 42 8.16 -11.57 -1.45
C ASN A 42 8.10 -10.20 -2.13
N ALA A 43 8.78 -9.19 -1.59
CA ALA A 43 8.89 -7.87 -2.20
C ALA A 43 9.59 -7.95 -3.56
N SER A 44 10.70 -8.68 -3.64
CA SER A 44 11.43 -8.94 -4.89
C SER A 44 10.56 -9.70 -5.89
N TYR A 45 9.92 -10.79 -5.45
CA TYR A 45 9.02 -11.59 -6.28
C TYR A 45 7.91 -10.73 -6.91
N ALA A 46 7.27 -9.86 -6.14
CA ALA A 46 6.20 -8.99 -6.63
C ALA A 46 6.65 -8.04 -7.75
N LEU A 47 7.90 -7.55 -7.71
CA LEU A 47 8.44 -6.69 -8.76
C LEU A 47 8.74 -7.46 -10.04
N HIS A 48 9.32 -8.65 -9.91
CA HIS A 48 9.60 -9.51 -11.07
C HIS A 48 8.31 -10.05 -11.66
N GLU A 49 7.31 -10.38 -10.85
CA GLU A 49 5.97 -10.76 -11.32
C GLU A 49 5.36 -9.63 -12.18
N ALA A 50 5.53 -8.37 -11.80
CA ALA A 50 5.00 -7.23 -12.58
C ALA A 50 5.49 -7.21 -14.04
N VAL A 51 6.75 -7.60 -14.27
CA VAL A 51 7.35 -7.59 -15.62
C VAL A 51 7.24 -8.94 -16.34
N THR A 52 7.21 -10.05 -15.61
CA THR A 52 7.22 -11.40 -16.19
C THR A 52 5.86 -12.07 -16.29
N ARG A 53 4.85 -11.62 -15.52
CA ARG A 53 3.55 -12.28 -15.48
C ARG A 53 2.86 -12.22 -16.83
N ASP A 54 2.56 -13.39 -17.40
CA ASP A 54 1.76 -13.57 -18.62
C ASP A 54 2.03 -12.48 -19.68
N PRO A 55 3.23 -12.44 -20.27
CA PRO A 55 3.62 -11.35 -21.19
C PRO A 55 2.71 -11.28 -22.43
N SER A 56 2.02 -12.38 -22.73
CA SER A 56 1.04 -12.51 -23.81
C SER A 56 -0.41 -12.27 -23.39
N ALA A 57 -0.71 -12.06 -22.11
CA ALA A 57 -2.08 -11.83 -21.65
C ALA A 57 -2.58 -10.43 -22.08
N PRO A 58 -3.56 -10.34 -23.00
CA PRO A 58 -4.17 -9.07 -23.34
C PRO A 58 -4.95 -8.54 -22.13
N GLY A 59 -4.84 -7.24 -21.84
CA GLY A 59 -5.68 -6.56 -20.84
C GLY A 59 -4.93 -5.91 -19.67
N LEU A 60 -3.64 -6.19 -19.47
CA LEU A 60 -2.80 -5.52 -18.47
C LEU A 60 -1.72 -4.66 -19.14
N THR A 61 -1.95 -3.34 -19.18
CA THR A 61 -0.98 -2.38 -19.72
C THR A 61 0.31 -2.36 -18.87
N HIS A 62 1.42 -1.86 -19.44
CA HIS A 62 2.67 -1.68 -18.68
C HIS A 62 2.46 -0.80 -17.43
N LEU A 63 1.63 0.24 -17.54
CA LEU A 63 1.27 1.09 -16.39
C LEU A 63 0.53 0.29 -15.32
N ALA A 64 -0.48 -0.50 -15.70
CA ALA A 64 -1.24 -1.32 -14.75
C ALA A 64 -0.35 -2.36 -14.05
N ARG A 65 0.54 -3.01 -14.79
CA ARG A 65 1.54 -3.94 -14.25
C ARG A 65 2.47 -3.24 -13.26
N ALA A 66 3.00 -2.09 -13.61
CA ALA A 66 3.89 -1.33 -12.74
C ALA A 66 3.17 -0.86 -11.46
N VAL A 67 1.94 -0.35 -11.57
CA VAL A 67 1.13 0.04 -10.41
C VAL A 67 0.85 -1.16 -9.50
N LEU A 68 0.45 -2.31 -10.06
CA LEU A 68 0.22 -3.53 -9.27
C LEU A 68 1.50 -3.97 -8.58
N GLY A 69 2.61 -4.10 -9.32
CA GLY A 69 3.91 -4.52 -8.81
C GLY A 69 4.44 -3.63 -7.69
N LEU A 70 4.40 -2.31 -7.86
CA LEU A 70 4.82 -1.37 -6.82
C LEU A 70 3.94 -1.46 -5.57
N THR A 71 2.61 -1.58 -5.75
CA THR A 71 1.67 -1.67 -4.62
C THR A 71 1.87 -2.98 -3.85
N THR A 72 2.05 -4.11 -4.55
CA THR A 72 2.31 -5.42 -3.93
C THR A 72 3.69 -5.48 -3.29
N CYS A 73 4.72 -4.92 -3.92
CA CYS A 73 6.05 -4.77 -3.32
C CYS A 73 5.99 -3.96 -2.01
N ALA A 74 5.23 -2.85 -2.01
CA ALA A 74 5.06 -2.01 -0.81
C ALA A 74 4.26 -2.70 0.30
N ARG A 75 3.35 -3.62 -0.04
CA ARG A 75 2.72 -4.52 0.93
C ARG A 75 3.75 -5.37 1.68
N TRP A 76 4.84 -5.77 1.04
CA TRP A 76 5.94 -6.49 1.67
C TRP A 76 7.04 -5.59 2.25
N GLY A 77 6.80 -4.28 2.36
CA GLY A 77 7.73 -3.32 2.97
C GLY A 77 8.79 -2.73 2.03
N SER A 78 8.89 -3.21 0.78
CA SER A 78 9.82 -2.72 -0.24
C SER A 78 11.29 -2.67 0.21
N ASN A 79 11.73 -3.61 1.04
CA ASN A 79 13.14 -3.77 1.35
C ASN A 79 13.79 -4.65 0.29
N LEU A 80 14.65 -4.05 -0.54
CA LEU A 80 15.10 -4.62 -1.80
C LEU A 80 16.61 -4.60 -1.91
N GLY A 81 17.17 -5.67 -2.49
CA GLY A 81 18.57 -5.71 -2.90
C GLY A 81 18.88 -4.70 -4.01
N PRO A 82 20.18 -4.42 -4.29
CA PRO A 82 20.57 -3.38 -5.25
C PRO A 82 19.98 -3.54 -6.67
N ILE A 83 19.88 -4.78 -7.17
CA ILE A 83 19.33 -5.07 -8.50
C ILE A 83 17.82 -4.79 -8.54
N ASP A 84 17.09 -5.27 -7.53
CA ASP A 84 15.65 -5.06 -7.45
C ASP A 84 15.29 -3.61 -7.17
N ALA A 85 16.15 -2.88 -6.44
CA ALA A 85 16.00 -1.45 -6.23
C ALA A 85 16.08 -0.66 -7.56
N GLN A 86 16.89 -1.12 -8.53
CA GLN A 86 16.93 -0.51 -9.86
C GLN A 86 15.63 -0.77 -10.63
N LEU A 87 15.12 -2.01 -10.61
CA LEU A 87 13.83 -2.35 -11.22
C LEU A 87 12.69 -1.54 -10.59
N TYR A 88 12.64 -1.46 -9.27
CA TYR A 88 11.68 -0.64 -8.52
C TYR A 88 11.74 0.84 -8.95
N GLY A 89 12.94 1.40 -9.10
CA GLY A 89 13.15 2.77 -9.58
C GLY A 89 12.60 2.98 -11.00
N ASN A 90 12.87 2.05 -11.91
CA ASN A 90 12.37 2.12 -13.29
C ASN A 90 10.84 2.04 -13.37
N LEU A 91 10.22 1.12 -12.60
CA LEU A 91 8.76 1.02 -12.51
C LEU A 91 8.15 2.29 -11.92
N LYS A 92 8.80 2.91 -10.92
CA LYS A 92 8.38 4.21 -10.38
C LYS A 92 8.49 5.33 -11.40
N GLY A 93 9.53 5.33 -12.24
CA GLY A 93 9.67 6.26 -13.36
C GLY A 93 8.47 6.17 -14.30
N LEU A 94 8.12 4.95 -14.73
CA LEU A 94 6.97 4.71 -15.61
C LEU A 94 5.64 5.18 -14.98
N VAL A 95 5.43 4.89 -13.70
CA VAL A 95 4.22 5.33 -12.98
C VAL A 95 4.19 6.86 -12.80
N ALA A 96 5.35 7.47 -12.56
CA ALA A 96 5.48 8.92 -12.39
C ALA A 96 5.25 9.68 -13.70
N GLU A 97 5.68 9.13 -14.84
CA GLU A 97 5.40 9.69 -16.18
C GLU A 97 3.90 9.81 -16.45
N ALA A 98 3.10 8.82 -16.02
CA ALA A 98 1.65 8.90 -16.12
C ALA A 98 1.07 9.95 -15.17
N LYS A 99 1.47 9.91 -13.88
CA LYS A 99 1.16 10.95 -12.89
C LYS A 99 2.00 10.75 -11.64
N LEU A 100 2.82 11.74 -11.28
CA LEU A 100 3.78 11.67 -10.17
C LEU A 100 3.18 11.16 -8.84
N GLU A 101 1.97 11.63 -8.48
CA GLU A 101 1.31 11.23 -7.23
C GLU A 101 0.96 9.73 -7.15
N SER A 102 0.83 9.05 -8.29
CA SER A 102 0.50 7.63 -8.35
C SER A 102 1.52 6.76 -7.63
N VAL A 103 2.80 7.16 -7.65
CA VAL A 103 3.88 6.49 -6.93
C VAL A 103 3.61 6.49 -5.42
N PHE A 104 3.20 7.64 -4.88
CA PHE A 104 2.87 7.75 -3.47
C PHE A 104 1.69 6.84 -3.12
N TRP A 105 0.65 6.81 -3.95
CA TRP A 105 -0.53 6.00 -3.70
C TRP A 105 -0.26 4.49 -3.79
N ALA A 106 0.60 4.06 -4.71
CA ALA A 106 1.03 2.66 -4.77
C ALA A 106 1.76 2.26 -3.48
N GLU A 107 2.74 3.06 -3.05
CA GLU A 107 3.48 2.83 -1.80
C GLU A 107 2.56 2.84 -0.57
N TYR A 108 1.65 3.82 -0.50
CA TYR A 108 0.72 3.99 0.60
C TYR A 108 -0.29 2.83 0.69
N LEU A 109 -0.97 2.49 -0.40
CA LEU A 109 -1.98 1.43 -0.40
C LEU A 109 -1.39 0.06 -0.12
N GLY A 110 -0.17 -0.20 -0.60
CA GLY A 110 0.60 -1.39 -0.23
C GLY A 110 0.86 -1.47 1.26
N ALA A 111 1.42 -0.41 1.85
CA ALA A 111 1.69 -0.36 3.29
C ALA A 111 0.42 -0.47 4.15
N VAL A 112 -0.71 0.11 3.73
CA VAL A 112 -2.00 -0.08 4.40
C VAL A 112 -2.45 -1.55 4.32
N ALA A 113 -2.24 -2.21 3.17
CA ALA A 113 -2.52 -3.64 3.07
C ALA A 113 -1.60 -4.47 3.99
N ALA A 114 -0.38 -4.02 4.28
CA ALA A 114 0.50 -4.69 5.26
C ALA A 114 -0.11 -4.65 6.66
N VAL A 115 -0.59 -3.47 7.08
CA VAL A 115 -1.34 -3.32 8.35
C VAL A 115 -2.57 -4.22 8.40
N MET A 116 -3.30 -4.33 7.28
CA MET A 116 -4.46 -5.21 7.19
C MET A 116 -4.07 -6.68 7.45
N VAL A 117 -2.92 -7.13 6.93
CA VAL A 117 -2.48 -8.52 7.10
C VAL A 117 -1.87 -8.78 8.47
N ASP A 118 -1.19 -7.81 9.08
CA ASP A 118 -0.72 -7.96 10.45
C ASP A 118 -1.90 -8.22 11.41
N LEU A 119 -3.05 -7.59 11.18
CA LEU A 119 -4.28 -7.75 11.98
C LEU A 119 -5.17 -8.92 11.52
N VAL A 120 -5.12 -9.29 10.25
CA VAL A 120 -5.89 -10.38 9.64
C VAL A 120 -4.91 -11.25 8.85
N PRO A 121 -4.16 -12.15 9.51
CA PRO A 121 -3.04 -12.85 8.88
C PRO A 121 -3.45 -13.92 7.87
N ALA A 122 -4.71 -14.37 7.92
CA ALA A 122 -5.29 -15.36 7.03
C ALA A 122 -6.36 -14.73 6.12
N TRP A 123 -6.55 -15.31 4.94
CA TRP A 123 -7.61 -14.88 4.03
C TRP A 123 -8.98 -14.94 4.73
N PRO A 124 -9.74 -13.83 4.78
CA PRO A 124 -11.02 -13.79 5.49
C PRO A 124 -12.06 -14.63 4.76
N LYS A 125 -12.95 -15.31 5.50
CA LYS A 125 -13.98 -16.18 4.91
C LYS A 125 -15.12 -15.37 4.29
N SER A 126 -15.30 -14.13 4.74
CA SER A 126 -16.36 -13.23 4.29
C SER A 126 -15.92 -11.77 4.40
N VAL A 127 -16.62 -10.89 3.70
CA VAL A 127 -16.37 -9.43 3.80
C VAL A 127 -16.79 -8.92 5.17
N GLU A 128 -17.86 -9.48 5.73
CA GLU A 128 -18.42 -9.12 7.03
C GLU A 128 -17.45 -9.44 8.17
N GLU A 129 -16.78 -10.60 8.14
CA GLU A 129 -15.74 -10.96 9.09
C GLU A 129 -14.59 -9.95 9.05
N LEU A 130 -14.14 -9.60 7.84
CA LEU A 130 -13.06 -8.65 7.62
C LEU A 130 -13.43 -7.25 8.14
N GLU A 131 -14.62 -6.75 7.81
CA GLU A 131 -15.13 -5.44 8.25
C GLU A 131 -15.45 -5.38 9.75
N SER A 132 -15.84 -6.51 10.34
CA SER A 132 -16.01 -6.61 11.80
C SER A 132 -14.69 -6.57 12.55
N THR A 133 -13.59 -6.96 11.89
CA THR A 133 -12.25 -7.06 12.52
C THR A 133 -11.48 -5.75 12.42
N LEU A 134 -11.52 -5.07 11.27
CA LEU A 134 -10.88 -3.75 11.14
C LEU A 134 -11.58 -2.86 10.11
N ARG A 135 -11.39 -1.55 10.26
CA ARG A 135 -11.86 -0.53 9.33
C ARG A 135 -10.84 0.60 9.22
N PHE A 136 -10.63 1.08 8.00
CA PHE A 136 -9.81 2.26 7.75
C PHE A 136 -10.67 3.50 7.59
N GLU A 137 -10.17 4.61 8.12
CA GLU A 137 -10.71 5.94 7.90
C GLU A 137 -9.55 6.91 7.73
N ALA A 138 -9.58 7.72 6.68
CA ALA A 138 -8.53 8.69 6.41
C ALA A 138 -9.08 10.08 6.11
N THR A 139 -8.32 11.09 6.52
CA THR A 139 -8.54 12.49 6.15
C THR A 139 -7.23 13.11 5.68
N GLN A 140 -7.31 14.04 4.74
CA GLN A 140 -6.15 14.82 4.31
C GLN A 140 -6.27 16.24 4.86
N THR A 141 -5.27 16.67 5.62
CA THR A 141 -5.17 18.04 6.10
C THR A 141 -4.07 18.79 5.35
N VAL A 142 -4.38 20.01 4.91
CA VAL A 142 -3.41 20.93 4.32
C VAL A 142 -3.24 22.08 5.30
N ASP A 143 -2.07 22.13 5.92
CA ASP A 143 -1.72 23.17 6.87
C ASP A 143 -0.97 24.27 6.09
N PRO A 144 -1.45 25.53 6.07
CA PRO A 144 -0.82 26.63 5.33
C PRO A 144 0.65 26.85 5.70
N ASP A 145 1.03 26.56 6.94
CA ASP A 145 2.39 26.74 7.45
C ASP A 145 3.30 25.54 7.11
N LYS A 146 2.71 24.40 6.73
CA LYS A 146 3.45 23.20 6.34
C LYS A 146 3.47 23.06 4.82
N LYS A 147 4.68 22.87 4.27
CA LYS A 147 4.90 22.64 2.83
C LYS A 147 4.32 21.32 2.28
N ARG A 148 3.63 20.51 3.10
CA ARG A 148 3.21 19.14 2.76
C ARG A 148 1.85 18.82 3.36
N ALA A 149 0.99 18.18 2.58
CA ALA A 149 -0.27 17.64 3.09
C ALA A 149 -0.02 16.47 4.06
N SER A 150 -0.85 16.36 5.10
CA SER A 150 -0.90 15.22 6.01
C SER A 150 -2.02 14.29 5.59
N ILE A 151 -1.74 12.99 5.47
CA ILE A 151 -2.76 11.95 5.53
C ILE A 151 -2.82 11.45 6.97
N ASP A 152 -3.94 11.68 7.61
CA ASP A 152 -4.22 11.21 8.96
C ASP A 152 -5.09 9.96 8.85
N LEU A 153 -4.46 8.79 8.94
CA LEU A 153 -5.07 7.46 8.84
C LEU A 153 -5.41 6.95 10.24
N THR A 154 -6.67 6.58 10.44
CA THR A 154 -7.16 5.88 11.62
C THR A 154 -7.51 4.44 11.25
N VAL A 155 -6.91 3.50 11.98
CA VAL A 155 -7.19 2.07 11.89
C VAL A 155 -8.05 1.71 13.09
N HIS A 156 -9.32 1.43 12.84
CA HIS A 156 -10.26 0.92 13.82
C HIS A 156 -10.09 -0.59 13.88
N VAL A 157 -9.89 -1.15 15.08
CA VAL A 157 -9.59 -2.57 15.28
C VAL A 157 -10.55 -3.16 16.31
N ALA A 158 -11.09 -4.34 16.06
CA ALA A 158 -11.99 -5.01 16.98
C ALA A 158 -11.29 -5.42 18.28
N PRO A 159 -12.01 -5.42 19.42
CA PRO A 159 -11.51 -6.02 20.65
C PRO A 159 -11.08 -7.47 20.39
N GLY A 160 -9.86 -7.82 20.75
CA GLY A 160 -9.33 -9.17 20.54
C GLY A 160 -8.53 -9.35 19.23
N ALA A 161 -8.75 -8.51 18.22
CA ALA A 161 -8.05 -8.64 16.93
C ALA A 161 -6.56 -8.24 17.01
N ALA A 162 -6.20 -7.38 17.96
CA ALA A 162 -4.82 -6.98 18.23
C ALA A 162 -4.11 -7.84 19.30
N VAL A 163 -4.74 -8.92 19.77
CA VAL A 163 -4.15 -9.73 20.85
C VAL A 163 -2.88 -10.41 20.37
N GLY A 164 -1.77 -10.16 21.08
CA GLY A 164 -0.45 -10.70 20.74
C GLY A 164 0.27 -9.93 19.63
N ILE A 165 -0.28 -8.80 19.17
CA ILE A 165 0.33 -7.94 18.14
C ILE A 165 0.88 -6.68 18.79
N ASP A 166 2.13 -6.33 18.49
CA ASP A 166 2.68 -5.03 18.86
C ASP A 166 2.13 -3.95 17.91
N LEU A 167 1.33 -3.04 18.45
CA LEU A 167 0.72 -1.96 17.70
C LEU A 167 1.74 -0.93 17.17
N GLU A 168 2.93 -0.84 17.77
CA GLU A 168 4.00 0.00 17.24
C GLU A 168 4.64 -0.61 16.00
N ASP A 169 4.74 -1.94 15.92
CA ASP A 169 5.20 -2.63 14.71
C ASP A 169 4.19 -2.46 13.56
N VAL A 170 2.90 -2.54 13.86
CA VAL A 170 1.81 -2.27 12.89
C VAL A 170 1.91 -0.83 12.36
N LYS A 171 2.09 0.16 13.24
CA LYS A 171 2.36 1.55 12.80
C LYS A 171 3.66 1.65 11.99
N GLY A 172 4.66 0.84 12.35
CA GLY A 172 5.95 0.72 11.70
C GLY A 172 5.86 0.40 10.20
N ARG A 173 4.85 -0.37 9.77
CA ARG A 173 4.61 -0.69 8.35
C ARG A 173 4.43 0.55 7.47
N LEU A 174 3.79 1.59 7.99
CA LEU A 174 3.56 2.85 7.28
C LEU A 174 4.69 3.86 7.48
N SER A 175 5.68 3.55 8.33
CA SER A 175 6.70 4.51 8.73
C SER A 175 7.57 4.97 7.58
N ASN A 176 7.78 4.16 6.54
CA ASN A 176 8.59 4.54 5.38
C ASN A 176 7.81 5.35 4.34
N VAL A 177 6.47 5.34 4.40
CA VAL A 177 5.62 6.06 3.46
C VAL A 177 5.70 7.56 3.75
N GLY A 178 5.99 8.36 2.72
CA GLY A 178 6.08 9.81 2.89
C GLY A 178 7.35 10.30 3.62
N LYS A 179 8.34 9.44 3.90
CA LYS A 179 9.65 9.87 4.42
C LYS A 179 10.58 10.34 3.28
N LYS A 180 11.65 11.04 3.68
CA LYS A 180 12.72 11.42 2.75
C LYS A 180 13.42 10.14 2.28
N ARG A 181 13.55 9.98 0.97
CA ARG A 181 14.18 8.82 0.35
C ARG A 181 15.71 8.98 0.36
N LYS A 182 16.44 7.88 0.15
CA LYS A 182 17.91 7.86 0.13
C LYS A 182 18.50 8.75 -0.98
N ASP A 183 17.76 8.93 -2.08
CA ASP A 183 18.06 9.84 -3.19
C ASP A 183 17.85 11.34 -2.87
N GLY A 184 17.43 11.66 -1.64
CA GLY A 184 17.18 13.02 -1.20
C GLY A 184 15.78 13.55 -1.51
N THR A 185 15.00 12.87 -2.34
CA THR A 185 13.63 13.26 -2.70
C THR A 185 12.68 13.01 -1.53
N ARG A 186 11.57 13.76 -1.49
CA ARG A 186 10.56 13.63 -0.44
C ARG A 186 9.19 13.65 -1.10
N PRO A 187 8.30 12.68 -0.81
CA PRO A 187 6.94 12.72 -1.32
C PRO A 187 6.20 13.99 -0.84
N ASP A 188 5.21 14.48 -1.56
CA ASP A 188 4.50 15.71 -1.17
C ASP A 188 3.55 15.51 0.03
N LYS A 189 3.31 14.25 0.40
CA LYS A 189 2.39 13.85 1.47
C LYS A 189 3.13 13.13 2.58
N LYS A 190 2.88 13.53 3.83
CA LYS A 190 3.28 12.78 5.04
C LYS A 190 2.10 11.91 5.50
N VAL A 191 2.38 10.81 6.19
CA VAL A 191 1.37 9.93 6.73
C VAL A 191 1.50 9.90 8.26
N THR A 192 0.38 10.02 8.96
CA THR A 192 0.28 9.86 10.41
C THR A 192 -0.78 8.81 10.69
N VAL A 193 -0.45 7.85 11.56
CA VAL A 193 -1.28 6.66 11.79
C VAL A 193 -1.72 6.64 13.25
N LYS A 194 -3.01 6.39 13.47
CA LYS A 194 -3.60 6.15 14.78
C LYS A 194 -4.31 4.80 14.74
N ILE A 195 -4.12 4.00 15.79
CA ILE A 195 -4.85 2.74 15.97
C ILE A 195 -5.82 2.95 17.12
N GLN A 196 -7.08 2.60 16.92
CA GLN A 196 -8.16 2.75 17.89
C GLN A 196 -8.92 1.44 18.00
N GLU A 197 -9.16 0.96 19.23
CA GLU A 197 -10.06 -0.16 19.44
C GLU A 197 -11.52 0.31 19.27
N THR A 198 -12.31 -0.45 18.52
CA THR A 198 -13.75 -0.22 18.42
C THR A 198 -14.43 -0.67 19.70
N LYS A 199 -15.42 0.10 20.15
CA LYS A 199 -16.25 -0.24 21.31
C LYS A 199 -17.25 -1.34 20.99
#